data_AF-A0AB34G146-F1
#
_entry.id   AF-A0AB34G146-F1
#
_cell.length_a   1.000
_cell.length_b   1.000
_cell.length_c   1.000
_cell.angle_alpha   90.00
_cell.angle_beta   90.00
_cell.angle_gamma   90.00
#
_symmetry.space_group_name_H-M   'P 1'
#
loop_
_entity.id
_entity.type
_entity.pdbx_description
1 polymer ?
#
loop_
_entity_poly.entity_id
_entity_poly.type
_entity_poly.pdbx_seq_one_letter_code
_entity_poly.pdbx_strand_id
1 'polypeptide(L)'
;MIRDDWESKKAEFEKSISDILGESWTIDINPNQIYAYAIDGYAKESLGSMLAAYVSGAEYQLKYFVEKHGDTARSELNALCPARVLTMDLDTEAKYSYCGPEVSSDGKLVMLFREGNLGTNIDHAVAVDTLAQALNVATTAPSLPMSFVARASIRADYDGDIDKVGERINAALGREVALEPNFEASFAKLTAAGVTDWQHNLGDFTKRYIEAFADWLASNKAAEDEMVREGVNEAVDKGKVAFRIVDEGSMKSSYNECVIEDGVLYLQTVPQYFGTNIHYVAEKLMDQLPSNVPANLCLLVFPLAVGFGLFVDLVLGIAGEPLAVKVVHVHVAVVVVLVIFVLVVAGAPTLLVGRLGRLLLLNVGLLLLATRLLLLPPLLPPPLELLEFLLALVDVLVPHDLASAKALLNLGQAQPHARPQLDQLDRAALDVVLFLFLGTGIAALLGG
;
A
#
# COMPACT_ATOMS: atom_id res chain seq x y z
N MET A 1 -38.50 -31.73 -42.93
CA MET A 1 -37.62 -31.91 -41.77
C MET A 1 -37.08 -30.62 -41.14
N ILE A 2 -36.63 -29.57 -41.84
CA ILE A 2 -36.34 -28.27 -41.17
C ILE A 2 -37.58 -27.77 -40.40
N ARG A 3 -38.75 -27.91 -41.04
CA ARG A 3 -40.04 -27.50 -40.48
C ARG A 3 -40.50 -28.30 -39.26
N ASP A 4 -39.98 -29.51 -39.07
CA ASP A 4 -40.51 -30.45 -38.08
C ASP A 4 -39.81 -30.29 -36.73
N ASP A 5 -38.50 -30.04 -36.73
CA ASP A 5 -37.70 -29.95 -35.49
C ASP A 5 -37.30 -28.53 -35.06
N TRP A 6 -37.17 -27.60 -36.00
CA TRP A 6 -36.73 -26.23 -35.71
C TRP A 6 -37.90 -25.28 -35.47
N GLU A 7 -38.76 -25.11 -36.47
CA GLU A 7 -39.88 -24.16 -36.42
C GLU A 7 -40.86 -24.46 -35.28
N SER A 8 -41.04 -25.74 -34.95
CA SER A 8 -41.93 -26.19 -33.87
C SER A 8 -41.41 -25.85 -32.47
N LYS A 9 -40.08 -25.81 -32.27
CA LYS A 9 -39.42 -25.54 -30.98
C LYS A 9 -39.03 -24.09 -30.77
N LYS A 10 -38.95 -23.30 -31.84
CA LYS A 10 -38.50 -21.91 -31.79
C LYS A 10 -39.19 -21.09 -30.71
N ALA A 11 -40.53 -21.12 -30.65
CA ALA A 11 -41.30 -20.36 -29.66
C ALA A 11 -41.04 -20.82 -28.21
N GLU A 12 -40.77 -22.11 -28.01
CA GLU A 12 -40.40 -22.65 -26.69
C GLU A 12 -39.02 -22.14 -26.26
N PHE A 13 -38.04 -22.14 -27.17
CA PHE A 13 -36.71 -21.60 -26.90
C PHE A 13 -36.72 -20.09 -26.64
N GLU A 14 -37.46 -19.31 -27.45
CA GLU A 14 -37.61 -17.86 -27.23
C GLU A 14 -38.17 -17.58 -25.84
N LYS A 15 -39.18 -18.35 -25.42
CA LYS A 15 -39.73 -18.26 -24.07
C LYS A 15 -38.70 -18.62 -23.01
N SER A 16 -38.02 -19.77 -23.14
CA SER A 16 -37.04 -20.22 -22.14
C SER A 16 -35.88 -19.24 -21.97
N ILE A 17 -35.31 -18.76 -23.08
CA ILE A 17 -34.23 -17.75 -23.07
C ILE A 17 -34.74 -16.44 -22.46
N SER A 18 -35.96 -16.01 -22.79
CA SER A 18 -36.55 -14.81 -22.19
C SER A 18 -36.73 -14.95 -20.68
N ASP A 19 -37.18 -16.12 -20.21
CA ASP A 19 -37.37 -16.42 -18.79
C ASP A 19 -36.02 -16.42 -18.04
N ILE A 20 -34.97 -17.01 -18.63
CA ILE A 20 -33.60 -17.00 -18.09
C ILE A 20 -33.07 -15.56 -18.01
N LEU A 21 -33.26 -14.78 -19.07
CA LEU A 21 -32.69 -13.43 -19.20
C LEU A 21 -33.58 -12.33 -18.61
N GLY A 22 -34.77 -12.68 -18.12
CA GLY A 22 -35.72 -11.76 -17.48
C GLY A 22 -36.33 -10.69 -18.40
N GLU A 23 -36.04 -10.75 -19.70
CA GLU A 23 -36.51 -9.79 -20.70
C GLU A 23 -36.94 -10.53 -21.97
N SER A 24 -37.73 -9.88 -22.83
CA SER A 24 -38.20 -10.52 -24.06
C SER A 24 -37.07 -10.66 -25.08
N TRP A 25 -36.68 -11.90 -25.36
CA TRP A 25 -35.70 -12.27 -26.38
C TRP A 25 -36.35 -13.03 -27.53
N THR A 26 -35.83 -12.82 -28.74
CA THR A 26 -36.28 -13.51 -29.96
C THR A 26 -35.12 -14.25 -30.62
N ILE A 27 -35.43 -15.21 -31.48
CA ILE A 27 -34.44 -15.96 -32.24
C ILE A 27 -34.59 -15.61 -33.73
N ASP A 28 -33.51 -15.14 -34.35
CA ASP A 28 -33.48 -14.80 -35.77
C ASP A 28 -32.34 -15.54 -36.47
N ILE A 29 -32.57 -16.82 -36.76
CA ILE A 29 -31.63 -17.65 -37.52
C ILE A 29 -32.25 -17.96 -38.86
N ASN A 30 -31.52 -17.66 -39.95
CA ASN A 30 -31.93 -17.96 -41.32
C ASN A 30 -31.38 -19.33 -41.76
N PRO A 31 -32.18 -20.42 -41.79
CA PRO A 31 -31.66 -21.74 -42.11
C PRO A 31 -31.07 -21.84 -43.51
N ASN A 32 -31.56 -21.05 -44.47
CA ASN A 32 -31.04 -21.06 -45.84
C ASN A 32 -29.62 -20.50 -45.93
N GLN A 33 -29.31 -19.47 -45.13
CA GLN A 33 -27.95 -18.93 -45.04
C GLN A 33 -27.01 -19.94 -44.40
N ILE A 34 -27.43 -20.60 -43.31
CA ILE A 34 -26.61 -21.60 -42.62
C ILE A 34 -26.38 -22.84 -43.50
N TYR A 35 -27.40 -23.29 -44.23
CA TYR A 35 -27.30 -24.49 -45.09
C TYR A 35 -26.28 -24.34 -46.22
N ALA A 36 -25.96 -23.11 -46.63
CA ALA A 36 -24.91 -22.84 -47.62
C ALA A 36 -23.54 -23.36 -47.18
N TYR A 37 -23.31 -23.47 -45.87
CA TYR A 37 -22.07 -23.95 -45.25
C TYR A 37 -22.15 -25.40 -44.77
N ALA A 38 -23.28 -26.07 -44.94
CA ALA A 38 -23.39 -27.49 -44.65
C ALA A 38 -22.63 -28.27 -45.73
N ILE A 39 -21.53 -28.93 -45.36
CA ILE A 39 -20.72 -29.73 -46.31
C ILE A 39 -21.21 -31.18 -46.30
N ASP A 40 -21.28 -31.79 -45.11
CA ASP A 40 -21.70 -33.17 -44.88
C ASP A 40 -22.32 -33.35 -43.47
N GLY A 41 -22.60 -34.60 -43.11
CA GLY A 41 -23.00 -35.01 -41.76
C GLY A 41 -24.25 -34.31 -41.22
N TYR A 42 -24.21 -33.97 -39.93
CA TYR A 42 -25.38 -33.49 -39.18
C TYR A 42 -26.06 -32.27 -39.83
N ALA A 43 -25.25 -31.33 -40.33
CA ALA A 43 -25.74 -30.12 -40.98
C ALA A 43 -26.45 -30.39 -42.32
N LYS A 44 -25.99 -31.39 -43.09
CA LYS A 44 -26.63 -31.77 -44.36
C LYS A 44 -27.83 -32.69 -44.18
N GLU A 45 -27.75 -33.62 -43.24
CA GLU A 45 -28.76 -34.65 -43.03
C GLU A 45 -29.96 -34.11 -42.22
N SER A 46 -29.71 -33.26 -41.23
CA SER A 46 -30.71 -32.86 -40.22
C SER A 46 -30.51 -31.40 -39.74
N LEU A 47 -30.44 -30.45 -40.68
CA LEU A 47 -30.22 -29.02 -40.36
C LEU A 47 -31.15 -28.49 -39.27
N GLY A 48 -32.45 -28.82 -39.31
CA GLY A 48 -33.42 -28.35 -38.32
C GLY A 48 -33.08 -28.82 -36.90
N SER A 49 -32.74 -30.09 -36.73
CA SER A 49 -32.32 -30.66 -35.45
C SER A 49 -30.99 -30.06 -34.98
N MET A 50 -30.06 -29.79 -35.91
CA MET A 50 -28.78 -29.13 -35.60
C MET A 50 -28.98 -27.70 -35.08
N LEU A 51 -29.83 -26.90 -35.73
CA LEU A 51 -30.16 -25.55 -35.26
C LEU A 51 -30.81 -25.57 -33.87
N ALA A 52 -31.74 -26.51 -33.65
CA ALA A 52 -32.34 -26.72 -32.34
C ALA A 52 -31.30 -27.10 -31.27
N ALA A 53 -30.27 -27.89 -31.64
CA ALA A 53 -29.18 -28.23 -30.73
C ALA A 53 -28.30 -27.01 -30.39
N TYR A 54 -28.01 -26.11 -31.35
CA TYR A 54 -27.29 -24.84 -31.08
C TYR A 54 -28.03 -23.98 -30.07
N VAL A 55 -29.32 -23.78 -30.28
CA VAL A 55 -30.13 -22.98 -29.37
C VAL A 55 -30.28 -23.63 -28.00
N SER A 56 -30.46 -24.95 -27.95
CA SER A 56 -30.51 -25.67 -26.66
C SER A 56 -29.18 -25.59 -25.90
N GLY A 57 -28.04 -25.64 -26.61
CA GLY A 57 -26.72 -25.40 -26.02
C GLY A 57 -26.58 -23.98 -25.49
N ALA A 58 -27.00 -22.98 -26.26
CA ALA A 58 -27.00 -21.57 -25.84
C ALA A 58 -27.89 -21.34 -24.61
N GLU A 59 -29.09 -21.90 -24.58
CA GLU A 59 -30.01 -21.85 -23.44
C GLU A 59 -29.35 -22.39 -22.16
N TYR A 60 -28.73 -23.58 -22.25
CA TYR A 60 -28.03 -24.18 -21.12
C TYR A 60 -26.89 -23.30 -20.61
N GLN A 61 -26.07 -22.76 -21.51
CA GLN A 61 -24.94 -21.90 -21.13
C GLN A 61 -25.39 -20.56 -20.57
N LEU A 62 -26.44 -19.95 -21.11
CA LEU A 62 -27.01 -18.69 -20.58
C LEU A 62 -27.57 -18.89 -19.18
N LYS A 63 -28.26 -20.01 -18.94
CA LYS A 63 -28.70 -20.39 -17.60
C LYS A 63 -27.52 -20.50 -16.64
N TYR A 64 -26.49 -21.26 -17.03
CA TYR A 64 -25.29 -21.43 -16.20
C TYR A 64 -24.54 -20.11 -15.96
N PHE A 65 -24.49 -19.23 -16.96
CA PHE A 65 -23.92 -17.88 -16.84
C PHE A 65 -24.65 -17.04 -15.79
N VAL A 66 -25.99 -17.01 -15.84
CA VAL A 66 -26.81 -16.27 -14.88
C VAL A 66 -26.74 -16.90 -13.48
N GLU A 67 -26.73 -18.22 -13.37
CA GLU A 67 -26.54 -18.92 -12.08
C GLU A 67 -25.17 -18.60 -11.46
N LYS A 68 -24.12 -18.54 -12.27
CA LYS A 68 -22.75 -18.26 -11.83
C LYS A 68 -22.55 -16.80 -11.43
N HIS A 69 -23.16 -15.85 -12.13
CA HIS A 69 -22.84 -14.42 -11.98
C HIS A 69 -24.01 -13.55 -11.48
N GLY A 70 -25.19 -14.14 -11.25
CA GLY A 70 -26.36 -13.49 -10.67
C GLY A 70 -27.08 -12.50 -11.59
N ASP A 71 -28.06 -11.79 -11.01
CA ASP A 71 -28.95 -10.89 -11.74
C ASP A 71 -28.25 -9.66 -12.33
N THR A 72 -27.11 -9.25 -11.76
CA THR A 72 -26.32 -8.17 -12.35
C THR A 72 -25.74 -8.58 -13.70
N ALA A 73 -25.26 -9.82 -13.85
CA ALA A 73 -24.74 -10.29 -15.13
C ALA A 73 -25.85 -10.45 -16.19
N ARG A 74 -27.04 -10.86 -15.75
CA ARG A 74 -28.25 -10.85 -16.58
C ARG A 74 -28.55 -9.45 -17.12
N SER A 75 -28.58 -8.46 -16.22
CA SER A 75 -28.85 -7.06 -16.57
C SER A 75 -27.78 -6.49 -17.51
N GLU A 76 -26.51 -6.83 -17.27
CA GLU A 76 -25.39 -6.40 -18.09
C GLU A 76 -25.44 -7.00 -19.50
N LEU A 77 -25.79 -8.29 -19.61
CA LEU A 77 -26.00 -8.95 -20.90
C LEU A 77 -27.14 -8.29 -21.69
N ASN A 78 -28.28 -8.00 -21.06
CA ASN A 78 -29.39 -7.30 -21.72
C ASN A 78 -29.00 -5.88 -22.17
N ALA A 79 -28.17 -5.18 -21.38
CA ALA A 79 -27.68 -3.85 -21.73
C ALA A 79 -26.70 -3.87 -22.90
N LEU A 80 -25.83 -4.89 -22.98
CA LEU A 80 -24.86 -5.06 -24.06
C LEU A 80 -25.48 -5.66 -25.32
N CYS A 81 -26.60 -6.38 -25.18
CA CYS A 81 -27.38 -6.93 -26.28
C CYS A 81 -28.77 -6.27 -26.39
N PRO A 82 -28.86 -4.96 -26.66
CA PRO A 82 -30.13 -4.22 -26.62
C PRO A 82 -31.15 -4.69 -27.66
N ALA A 83 -30.72 -5.35 -28.75
CA ALA A 83 -31.64 -5.92 -29.72
C ALA A 83 -32.39 -7.13 -29.15
N ARG A 84 -31.82 -7.82 -28.14
CA ARG A 84 -32.37 -9.03 -27.51
C ARG A 84 -32.72 -10.10 -28.55
N VAL A 85 -31.82 -10.29 -29.49
CA VAL A 85 -31.92 -11.31 -30.54
C VAL A 85 -30.77 -12.28 -30.39
N LEU A 86 -31.08 -13.58 -30.35
CA LEU A 86 -30.12 -14.66 -30.56
C LEU A 86 -30.12 -15.02 -32.06
N THR A 87 -28.95 -14.96 -32.69
CA THR A 87 -28.76 -15.31 -34.11
C THR A 87 -27.55 -16.22 -34.29
N MET A 88 -27.25 -16.61 -35.53
CA MET A 88 -26.16 -17.51 -35.87
C MET A 88 -25.52 -17.06 -37.19
N ASP A 89 -24.19 -17.04 -37.26
CA ASP A 89 -23.46 -16.66 -38.47
C ASP A 89 -22.07 -17.31 -38.56
N LEU A 90 -21.41 -17.14 -39.70
CA LEU A 90 -20.06 -17.65 -39.94
C LEU A 90 -19.00 -16.83 -39.19
N ASP A 91 -18.07 -17.52 -38.52
CA ASP A 91 -16.84 -16.95 -37.99
C ASP A 91 -15.84 -16.64 -39.12
N THR A 92 -16.05 -15.51 -39.79
CA THR A 92 -15.20 -15.04 -40.89
C THR A 92 -13.78 -14.70 -40.46
N GLU A 93 -13.57 -14.38 -39.19
CA GLU A 93 -12.29 -13.95 -38.64
C GLU A 93 -11.46 -15.10 -38.04
N ALA A 94 -12.00 -16.32 -37.98
CA ALA A 94 -11.33 -17.47 -37.37
C ALA A 94 -11.07 -17.30 -35.87
N LYS A 95 -11.93 -16.57 -35.16
CA LYS A 95 -11.83 -16.35 -33.70
C LYS A 95 -11.86 -17.68 -32.93
N TYR A 96 -12.63 -18.65 -33.42
CA TYR A 96 -12.90 -19.91 -32.74
C TYR A 96 -12.51 -21.11 -33.59
N SER A 97 -12.06 -22.18 -32.91
CA SER A 97 -11.76 -23.45 -33.58
C SER A 97 -13.02 -24.14 -34.11
N TYR A 98 -14.15 -24.05 -33.38
CA TYR A 98 -15.42 -24.69 -33.77
C TYR A 98 -16.57 -23.69 -33.81
N CYS A 99 -16.86 -23.06 -32.67
CA CYS A 99 -17.90 -22.06 -32.52
C CYS A 99 -17.64 -21.22 -31.26
N GLY A 100 -18.31 -20.07 -31.17
CA GLY A 100 -18.24 -19.19 -30.01
C GLY A 100 -19.17 -17.98 -30.16
N PRO A 101 -19.36 -17.19 -29.10
CA PRO A 101 -20.29 -16.08 -29.12
C PRO A 101 -19.65 -14.78 -29.61
N GLU A 102 -20.45 -13.92 -30.21
CA GLU A 102 -20.12 -12.52 -30.46
C GLU A 102 -21.30 -11.63 -30.09
N VAL A 103 -21.01 -10.43 -29.60
CA VAL A 103 -22.00 -9.35 -29.57
C VAL A 103 -21.78 -8.47 -30.78
N SER A 104 -22.74 -8.54 -31.70
CA SER A 104 -22.72 -7.76 -32.94
C SER A 104 -22.85 -6.25 -32.66
N SER A 105 -22.44 -5.43 -33.63
CA SER A 105 -22.52 -3.97 -33.52
C SER A 105 -23.95 -3.42 -33.39
N ASP A 106 -24.96 -4.17 -33.84
CA ASP A 106 -26.38 -3.84 -33.67
C ASP A 106 -26.97 -4.41 -32.37
N GLY A 107 -26.14 -5.01 -31.50
CA GLY A 107 -26.54 -5.43 -30.17
C GLY A 107 -27.27 -6.77 -30.12
N LYS A 108 -27.00 -7.68 -31.06
CA LYS A 108 -27.47 -9.07 -31.03
C LYS A 108 -26.39 -9.99 -30.46
N LEU A 109 -26.82 -11.07 -29.80
CA LEU A 109 -25.96 -12.18 -29.44
C LEU A 109 -25.89 -13.16 -30.62
N VAL A 110 -24.70 -13.36 -31.17
CA VAL A 110 -24.45 -14.17 -32.36
C VAL A 110 -23.71 -15.44 -31.95
N MET A 111 -24.27 -16.60 -32.30
CA MET A 111 -23.54 -17.88 -32.27
C MET A 111 -22.72 -18.00 -33.55
N LEU A 112 -21.42 -17.80 -33.45
CA LEU A 112 -20.52 -17.98 -34.58
C LEU A 112 -20.15 -19.44 -34.75
N PHE A 113 -20.07 -19.93 -35.99
CA PHE A 113 -19.50 -21.24 -36.32
C PHE A 113 -18.35 -21.10 -37.31
N ARG A 114 -17.32 -21.94 -37.15
CA ARG A 114 -16.15 -21.98 -38.03
C ARG A 114 -16.49 -22.73 -39.33
N GLU A 115 -16.00 -22.22 -40.46
CA GLU A 115 -16.14 -22.90 -41.75
C GLU A 115 -15.60 -24.34 -41.66
N GLY A 116 -16.38 -25.30 -42.14
CA GLY A 116 -16.05 -26.73 -42.06
C GLY A 116 -16.34 -27.39 -40.70
N ASN A 117 -16.75 -26.64 -39.67
CA ASN A 117 -17.05 -27.16 -38.33
C ASN A 117 -18.52 -26.96 -37.91
N LEU A 118 -19.40 -26.63 -38.86
CA LEU A 118 -20.83 -26.47 -38.59
C LEU A 118 -21.43 -27.76 -38.00
N GLY A 119 -22.04 -27.65 -36.83
CA GLY A 119 -22.63 -28.78 -36.12
C GLY A 119 -21.67 -29.56 -35.21
N THR A 120 -20.44 -29.06 -35.00
CA THR A 120 -19.44 -29.65 -34.10
C THR A 120 -19.33 -28.84 -32.81
N ASN A 121 -19.27 -29.50 -31.65
CA ASN A 121 -19.11 -28.88 -30.33
C ASN A 121 -20.11 -27.74 -30.06
N ILE A 122 -21.34 -27.96 -30.49
CA ILE A 122 -22.44 -27.01 -30.56
C ILE A 122 -22.73 -26.33 -29.20
N ASP A 123 -22.57 -27.07 -28.11
CA ASP A 123 -22.75 -26.62 -26.73
C ASP A 123 -21.75 -25.54 -26.28
N HIS A 124 -20.67 -25.34 -27.04
CA HIS A 124 -19.69 -24.28 -26.80
C HIS A 124 -20.04 -22.95 -27.46
N ALA A 125 -21.09 -22.87 -28.29
CA ALA A 125 -21.42 -21.68 -29.08
C ALA A 125 -21.67 -20.42 -28.24
N VAL A 126 -22.08 -20.58 -26.98
CA VAL A 126 -22.25 -19.49 -26.01
C VAL A 126 -21.61 -19.88 -24.66
N ALA A 127 -20.50 -20.64 -24.67
CA ALA A 127 -19.86 -21.09 -23.44
C ALA A 127 -19.50 -19.91 -22.51
N VAL A 128 -19.71 -20.07 -21.21
CA VAL A 128 -19.58 -19.00 -20.19
C VAL A 128 -18.31 -18.17 -20.33
N ASP A 129 -17.15 -18.81 -20.47
CA ASP A 129 -15.86 -18.09 -20.53
C ASP A 129 -15.74 -17.28 -21.83
N THR A 130 -16.16 -17.85 -22.96
CA THR A 130 -16.17 -17.15 -24.24
C THR A 130 -17.25 -16.08 -24.33
N LEU A 131 -18.39 -16.26 -23.66
CA LEU A 131 -19.44 -15.24 -23.54
C LEU A 131 -18.93 -14.04 -22.75
N ALA A 132 -18.26 -14.27 -21.62
CA ALA A 132 -17.64 -13.20 -20.85
C ALA A 132 -16.62 -12.41 -21.69
N GLN A 133 -15.82 -13.09 -22.53
CA GLN A 133 -14.90 -12.43 -23.47
C GLN A 133 -15.66 -11.62 -24.54
N ALA A 134 -16.74 -12.16 -25.11
CA ALA A 134 -17.56 -11.44 -26.08
C ALA A 134 -18.16 -10.16 -25.47
N LEU A 135 -18.63 -10.22 -24.21
CA LEU A 135 -19.11 -9.05 -23.47
C LEU A 135 -18.01 -8.02 -23.21
N ASN A 136 -16.77 -8.45 -22.94
CA ASN A 136 -15.61 -7.56 -22.82
C ASN A 136 -15.28 -6.84 -24.13
N VAL A 137 -15.45 -7.50 -25.27
CA VAL A 137 -15.25 -6.87 -26.58
C VAL A 137 -16.39 -5.91 -26.89
N ALA A 138 -17.62 -6.28 -26.50
CA ALA A 138 -18.82 -5.46 -26.68
C ALA A 138 -18.80 -4.16 -25.86
N THR A 139 -17.97 -4.09 -24.80
CA THR A 139 -17.77 -2.86 -24.02
C THR A 139 -16.95 -1.81 -24.79
N THR A 140 -17.54 -1.25 -25.84
CA THR A 140 -17.14 0.05 -26.43
C THR A 140 -17.85 1.24 -25.76
N ALA A 141 -18.67 0.97 -24.74
CA ALA A 141 -19.41 1.99 -24.01
C ALA A 141 -18.50 2.74 -23.02
N PRO A 142 -18.44 4.09 -23.07
CA PRO A 142 -17.70 4.92 -22.10
C PRO A 142 -18.12 4.69 -20.64
N SER A 143 -19.25 4.04 -20.40
CA SER A 143 -19.85 3.81 -19.09
C SER A 143 -19.31 2.59 -18.34
N LEU A 144 -18.49 1.73 -18.97
CA LEU A 144 -17.99 0.50 -18.38
C LEU A 144 -16.46 0.46 -18.40
N PRO A 145 -15.78 1.01 -17.37
CA PRO A 145 -14.33 1.26 -17.39
C PRO A 145 -13.45 0.01 -17.26
N MET A 146 -14.04 -1.17 -17.09
CA MET A 146 -13.35 -2.44 -16.87
C MET A 146 -13.94 -3.56 -17.74
N SER A 147 -13.32 -4.73 -17.74
CA SER A 147 -13.93 -5.94 -18.32
C SER A 147 -15.10 -6.44 -17.46
N PHE A 148 -16.07 -7.14 -18.06
CA PHE A 148 -17.10 -7.92 -17.36
C PHE A 148 -16.48 -8.86 -16.32
N VAL A 149 -15.42 -9.59 -16.68
CA VAL A 149 -14.76 -10.56 -15.78
C VAL A 149 -14.24 -9.89 -14.52
N ALA A 150 -13.56 -8.75 -14.67
CA ALA A 150 -13.08 -7.94 -13.56
C ALA A 150 -14.23 -7.43 -12.68
N ARG A 151 -15.29 -6.87 -13.28
CA ARG A 151 -16.48 -6.44 -12.54
C ARG A 151 -17.15 -7.60 -11.79
N ALA A 152 -17.24 -8.76 -12.43
CA ALA A 152 -17.83 -9.95 -11.83
C ALA A 152 -17.02 -10.43 -10.62
N SER A 153 -15.68 -10.46 -10.71
CA SER A 153 -14.82 -10.77 -9.56
C SER A 153 -15.00 -9.76 -8.41
N ILE A 154 -15.06 -8.46 -8.70
CA ILE A 154 -15.30 -7.45 -7.66
C ILE A 154 -16.60 -7.71 -6.90
N ARG A 155 -17.70 -7.93 -7.63
CA ARG A 155 -19.02 -8.21 -7.03
C ARG A 155 -19.03 -9.49 -6.20
N ALA A 156 -18.40 -10.55 -6.72
CA ALA A 156 -18.40 -11.85 -6.06
C ALA A 156 -17.49 -11.89 -4.83
N ASP A 157 -16.30 -11.31 -4.95
CA ASP A 157 -15.20 -11.57 -4.01
C ASP A 157 -14.91 -10.38 -3.08
N TYR A 158 -15.25 -9.14 -3.47
CA TYR A 158 -14.94 -7.93 -2.70
C TYR A 158 -16.18 -7.34 -2.03
N ASP A 159 -17.23 -7.01 -2.81
CA ASP A 159 -18.37 -6.21 -2.34
C ASP A 159 -19.10 -6.84 -1.15
N GLY A 160 -19.22 -8.17 -1.11
CA GLY A 160 -19.94 -8.87 -0.04
C GLY A 160 -19.19 -9.02 1.28
N ASP A 161 -17.87 -8.80 1.29
CA ASP A 161 -17.01 -9.11 2.45
C ASP A 161 -16.17 -7.93 2.94
N ILE A 162 -15.95 -6.91 2.12
CA ILE A 162 -15.07 -5.80 2.48
C ILE A 162 -15.53 -5.06 3.74
N ASP A 163 -16.84 -4.92 3.97
CA ASP A 163 -17.38 -4.24 5.15
C ASP A 163 -16.93 -4.94 6.44
N LYS A 164 -16.88 -6.28 6.46
CA LYS A 164 -16.39 -7.06 7.60
C LYS A 164 -14.90 -6.82 7.85
N VAL A 165 -14.11 -6.66 6.78
CA VAL A 165 -12.69 -6.31 6.89
C VAL A 165 -12.54 -4.89 7.43
N GLY A 166 -13.36 -3.94 6.95
CA GLY A 166 -13.42 -2.58 7.46
C GLY A 166 -13.79 -2.52 8.94
N GLU A 167 -14.77 -3.30 9.40
CA GLU A 167 -15.13 -3.40 10.81
C GLU A 167 -13.97 -3.89 11.68
N ARG A 168 -13.21 -4.89 11.22
CA ARG A 168 -12.02 -5.38 11.93
C ARG A 168 -10.95 -4.29 12.06
N ILE A 169 -10.70 -3.54 10.98
CA ILE A 169 -9.74 -2.42 10.97
C ILE A 169 -10.22 -1.32 11.93
N ASN A 170 -11.48 -0.92 11.83
CA ASN A 170 -12.05 0.15 12.64
C ASN A 170 -12.04 -0.21 14.14
N ALA A 171 -12.36 -1.45 14.49
CA ALA A 171 -12.31 -1.94 15.86
C ALA A 171 -10.88 -1.92 16.43
N ALA A 172 -9.88 -2.31 15.63
CA ALA A 172 -8.49 -2.28 16.06
C ALA A 172 -7.95 -0.85 16.23
N LEU A 173 -8.37 0.08 15.35
CA LEU A 173 -7.88 1.46 15.35
C LEU A 173 -8.70 2.42 16.22
N GLY A 174 -9.89 2.01 16.67
CA GLY A 174 -10.79 2.85 17.47
C GLY A 174 -11.40 4.02 16.69
N ARG A 175 -11.36 4.00 15.35
CA ARG A 175 -11.92 5.03 14.47
C ARG A 175 -12.34 4.44 13.13
N GLU A 176 -13.13 5.19 12.38
CA GLU A 176 -13.49 4.84 11.01
C GLU A 176 -12.32 5.08 10.05
N VAL A 177 -12.08 4.13 9.16
CA VAL A 177 -11.08 4.18 8.10
C VAL A 177 -11.76 3.96 6.75
N ALA A 178 -11.53 4.87 5.82
CA ALA A 178 -11.98 4.72 4.44
C ALA A 178 -11.06 3.77 3.66
N LEU A 179 -11.65 2.78 3.01
CA LEU A 179 -10.96 1.79 2.18
C LEU A 179 -11.11 2.16 0.70
N GLU A 180 -10.00 2.42 0.02
CA GLU A 180 -9.95 2.82 -1.39
C GLU A 180 -9.29 1.72 -2.25
N PRO A 181 -10.05 0.79 -2.86
CA PRO A 181 -9.48 -0.33 -3.61
C PRO A 181 -8.83 0.07 -4.94
N ASN A 182 -9.16 1.25 -5.49
CA ASN A 182 -8.65 1.78 -6.76
C ASN A 182 -8.71 0.77 -7.94
N PHE A 183 -9.86 0.10 -8.09
CA PHE A 183 -10.04 -0.94 -9.11
C PHE A 183 -9.76 -0.48 -10.53
N GLU A 184 -10.28 0.68 -10.95
CA GLU A 184 -10.10 1.17 -12.32
C GLU A 184 -8.63 1.49 -12.63
N ALA A 185 -7.91 2.13 -11.69
CA ALA A 185 -6.49 2.42 -11.84
C ALA A 185 -5.65 1.13 -11.89
N SER A 186 -5.97 0.16 -11.04
CA SER A 186 -5.32 -1.15 -11.01
C SER A 186 -5.60 -1.93 -12.31
N PHE A 187 -6.85 -1.91 -12.79
CA PHE A 187 -7.27 -2.52 -14.05
C PHE A 187 -6.48 -1.94 -15.23
N ALA A 188 -6.37 -0.60 -15.30
CA ALA A 188 -5.62 0.08 -16.36
C ALA A 188 -4.14 -0.32 -16.36
N LYS A 189 -3.50 -0.39 -15.18
CA LYS A 189 -2.09 -0.78 -15.08
C LYS A 189 -1.83 -2.24 -15.42
N LEU A 190 -2.66 -3.17 -14.95
CA LEU A 190 -2.52 -4.59 -15.29
C LEU A 190 -2.74 -4.85 -16.78
N THR A 191 -3.72 -4.14 -17.37
CA THR A 191 -3.98 -4.19 -18.82
C THR A 191 -2.78 -3.68 -19.60
N ALA A 192 -2.24 -2.51 -19.23
CA ALA A 192 -1.09 -1.91 -19.91
C ALA A 192 0.19 -2.76 -19.80
N ALA A 193 0.36 -3.47 -18.68
CA ALA A 193 1.48 -4.36 -18.46
C ALA A 193 1.36 -5.71 -19.19
N GLY A 194 0.22 -6.00 -19.84
CA GLY A 194 0.01 -7.24 -20.57
C GLY A 194 0.00 -8.49 -19.68
N VAL A 195 -0.30 -8.33 -18.39
CA VAL A 195 -0.47 -9.47 -17.48
C VAL A 195 -1.68 -10.28 -17.95
N THR A 196 -1.57 -11.60 -18.00
CA THR A 196 -2.68 -12.49 -18.35
C THR A 196 -3.40 -12.98 -17.10
N ASP A 197 -4.64 -13.44 -17.25
CA ASP A 197 -5.35 -14.21 -16.22
C ASP A 197 -5.51 -13.53 -14.84
N TRP A 198 -5.40 -12.21 -14.73
CA TRP A 198 -5.59 -11.51 -13.45
C TRP A 198 -7.04 -11.05 -13.23
N GLN A 199 -7.81 -10.86 -14.31
CA GLN A 199 -9.15 -10.25 -14.25
C GLN A 199 -10.11 -11.03 -13.36
N HIS A 200 -10.00 -12.36 -13.34
CA HIS A 200 -10.85 -13.22 -12.51
C HIS A 200 -10.54 -13.16 -11.01
N ASN A 201 -9.40 -12.56 -10.63
CA ASN A 201 -8.98 -12.41 -9.25
C ASN A 201 -8.90 -10.94 -8.81
N LEU A 202 -9.32 -9.97 -9.63
CA LEU A 202 -9.15 -8.55 -9.29
C LEU A 202 -9.83 -8.21 -7.96
N GLY A 203 -11.05 -8.71 -7.73
CA GLY A 203 -11.79 -8.53 -6.49
C GLY A 203 -11.11 -9.23 -5.31
N ASP A 204 -10.89 -10.54 -5.43
CA ASP A 204 -10.31 -11.37 -4.36
C ASP A 204 -8.93 -10.86 -3.93
N PHE A 205 -8.01 -10.61 -4.87
CA PHE A 205 -6.65 -10.18 -4.53
C PHE A 205 -6.66 -8.79 -3.89
N THR A 206 -7.44 -7.84 -4.40
CA THR A 206 -7.55 -6.51 -3.79
C THR A 206 -8.11 -6.58 -2.37
N LYS A 207 -9.15 -7.41 -2.14
CA LYS A 207 -9.65 -7.68 -0.78
C LYS A 207 -8.53 -8.20 0.12
N ARG A 208 -7.78 -9.21 -0.33
CA ARG A 208 -6.70 -9.83 0.44
C ARG A 208 -5.58 -8.86 0.80
N TYR A 209 -5.27 -7.89 -0.05
CA TYR A 209 -4.30 -6.84 0.30
C TYR A 209 -4.78 -6.05 1.52
N ILE A 210 -6.04 -5.60 1.51
CA ILE A 210 -6.64 -4.86 2.63
C ILE A 210 -6.80 -5.75 3.87
N GLU A 211 -7.18 -7.02 3.68
CA GLU A 211 -7.27 -7.99 4.77
C GLU A 211 -5.92 -8.25 5.43
N ALA A 212 -4.83 -8.30 4.67
CA ALA A 212 -3.48 -8.45 5.23
C ALA A 212 -3.10 -7.28 6.18
N PHE A 213 -3.64 -6.08 5.95
CA PHE A 213 -3.49 -4.98 6.92
C PHE A 213 -4.30 -5.23 8.20
N ALA A 214 -5.54 -5.73 8.08
CA ALA A 214 -6.34 -6.13 9.24
C ALA A 214 -5.65 -7.24 10.06
N ASP A 215 -5.04 -8.21 9.39
CA ASP A 215 -4.28 -9.30 10.02
C ASP A 215 -3.02 -8.79 10.71
N TRP A 216 -2.33 -7.82 10.11
CA TRP A 216 -1.19 -7.16 10.71
C TRP A 216 -1.57 -6.41 11.99
N LEU A 217 -2.69 -5.68 11.98
CA LEU A 217 -3.19 -4.98 13.18
C LEU A 217 -3.49 -5.95 14.32
N ALA A 218 -4.16 -7.07 14.01
CA ALA A 218 -4.45 -8.11 14.99
C ALA A 218 -3.16 -8.76 15.54
N SER A 219 -2.20 -9.07 14.65
CA SER A 219 -0.93 -9.69 15.04
C SER A 219 -0.07 -8.78 15.94
N ASN A 220 -0.14 -7.47 15.72
CA ASN A 220 0.53 -6.46 16.55
C ASN A 220 -0.33 -5.95 17.71
N LYS A 221 -1.49 -6.59 17.97
CA LYS A 221 -2.38 -6.27 19.09
C LYS A 221 -2.78 -4.79 19.15
N ALA A 222 -3.04 -4.17 17.99
CA ALA A 222 -3.35 -2.74 17.92
C ALA A 222 -4.62 -2.37 18.74
N ALA A 223 -5.55 -3.31 18.94
CA ALA A 223 -6.72 -3.06 19.79
C ALA A 223 -6.35 -2.88 21.27
N GLU A 224 -5.32 -3.60 21.74
CA GLU A 224 -4.87 -3.62 23.13
C GLU A 224 -3.65 -2.73 23.42
N ASP A 225 -2.79 -2.53 22.42
CA ASP A 225 -1.57 -1.74 22.50
C ASP A 225 -1.82 -0.32 21.97
N GLU A 226 -2.04 0.60 22.91
CA GLU A 226 -2.28 2.01 22.62
C GLU A 226 -1.13 2.65 21.82
N MET A 227 0.12 2.24 22.02
CA MET A 227 1.24 2.84 21.28
C MET A 227 1.21 2.44 19.80
N VAL A 228 0.84 1.19 19.49
CA VAL A 228 0.68 0.74 18.10
C VAL A 228 -0.51 1.44 17.46
N ARG A 229 -1.66 1.50 18.18
CA ARG A 229 -2.88 2.16 17.69
C ARG A 229 -2.65 3.63 17.36
N GLU A 230 -2.12 4.39 18.31
CA GLU A 230 -1.88 5.82 18.14
C GLU A 230 -0.79 6.06 17.10
N GLY A 231 0.26 5.23 17.04
CA GLY A 231 1.28 5.32 16.00
C GLY A 231 0.69 5.17 14.59
N VAL A 232 -0.22 4.22 14.38
CA VAL A 232 -0.92 4.07 13.09
C VAL A 232 -1.88 5.25 12.85
N ASN A 233 -2.62 5.68 13.87
CA ASN A 233 -3.57 6.78 13.73
C ASN A 233 -2.89 8.12 13.41
N GLU A 234 -1.74 8.40 14.01
CA GLU A 234 -0.91 9.58 13.74
C GLU A 234 -0.29 9.51 12.34
N ALA A 235 0.26 8.36 11.95
CA ALA A 235 0.90 8.23 10.65
C ALA A 235 -0.12 8.29 9.49
N VAL A 236 -1.32 7.72 9.70
CA VAL A 236 -2.41 7.67 8.72
C VAL A 236 -3.47 8.70 9.10
N ASP A 237 -3.08 9.95 9.32
CA ASP A 237 -3.96 11.00 9.88
C ASP A 237 -5.27 11.21 9.10
N LYS A 238 -5.26 11.01 7.77
CA LYS A 238 -6.45 11.08 6.91
C LYS A 238 -7.45 9.94 7.12
N GLY A 239 -7.08 8.89 7.84
CA GLY A 239 -7.93 7.72 8.06
C GLY A 239 -8.25 6.99 6.76
N LYS A 240 -7.27 6.85 5.87
CA LYS A 240 -7.43 6.23 4.56
C LYS A 240 -6.42 5.11 4.32
N VAL A 241 -6.92 3.98 3.83
CA VAL A 241 -6.12 2.85 3.36
C VAL A 241 -6.46 2.61 1.91
N ALA A 242 -5.47 2.67 1.03
CA ALA A 242 -5.66 2.54 -0.40
C ALA A 242 -4.82 1.39 -0.97
N PHE A 243 -5.42 0.57 -1.83
CA PHE A 243 -4.64 -0.36 -2.66
C PHE A 243 -4.20 0.35 -3.94
N ARG A 244 -2.97 0.11 -4.41
CA ARG A 244 -2.53 0.59 -5.73
C ARG A 244 -1.49 -0.32 -6.36
N ILE A 245 -1.47 -0.31 -7.70
CA ILE A 245 -0.38 -0.90 -8.47
C ILE A 245 0.58 0.22 -8.87
N VAL A 246 1.86 0.06 -8.60
CA VAL A 246 2.92 1.03 -8.93
C VAL A 246 3.79 0.52 -10.08
N ASP A 247 4.59 1.41 -10.65
CA ASP A 247 5.45 1.06 -11.79
C ASP A 247 6.69 0.29 -11.31
N GLU A 248 7.28 -0.51 -12.19
CA GLU A 248 8.51 -1.25 -11.86
C GLU A 248 9.62 -0.31 -11.36
N GLY A 249 10.35 -0.76 -10.33
CA GLY A 249 11.40 0.04 -9.68
C GLY A 249 10.89 1.09 -8.69
N SER A 250 9.56 1.28 -8.56
CA SER A 250 8.99 2.21 -7.56
C SER A 250 8.99 1.65 -6.14
N MET A 251 9.13 0.33 -5.98
CA MET A 251 9.12 -0.33 -4.67
C MET A 251 10.53 -0.65 -4.16
N LYS A 252 10.69 -0.63 -2.84
CA LYS A 252 11.92 -1.09 -2.16
C LYS A 252 11.88 -2.58 -1.87
N SER A 253 10.69 -3.15 -1.71
CA SER A 253 10.50 -4.58 -1.45
C SER A 253 10.27 -5.37 -2.74
N SER A 254 10.51 -6.68 -2.71
CA SER A 254 10.45 -7.50 -3.92
C SER A 254 9.04 -7.68 -4.46
N TYR A 255 8.07 -8.09 -3.61
CA TYR A 255 6.72 -8.45 -4.07
C TYR A 255 5.68 -7.38 -3.75
N ASN A 256 5.63 -6.97 -2.49
CA ASN A 256 4.62 -6.08 -1.94
C ASN A 256 5.27 -5.20 -0.89
N GLU A 257 4.72 -4.01 -0.68
CA GLU A 257 5.07 -3.15 0.44
C GLU A 257 3.90 -2.25 0.82
N CYS A 258 3.98 -1.71 2.02
CA CYS A 258 3.17 -0.59 2.44
C CYS A 258 4.03 0.68 2.42
N VAL A 259 3.41 1.82 2.11
CA VAL A 259 4.03 3.14 2.25
C VAL A 259 3.01 4.12 2.80
N ILE A 260 3.44 5.03 3.68
CA ILE A 260 2.61 6.13 4.16
C ILE A 260 3.00 7.39 3.39
N GLU A 261 2.07 7.91 2.60
CA GLU A 261 2.26 9.11 1.77
C GLU A 261 1.10 10.07 2.02
N ASP A 262 1.43 11.32 2.39
CA ASP A 262 0.46 12.37 2.69
C ASP A 262 -0.66 11.91 3.63
N GLY A 263 -0.33 11.12 4.66
CA GLY A 263 -1.33 10.66 5.64
C GLY A 263 -2.22 9.50 5.20
N VAL A 264 -1.94 8.89 4.04
CA VAL A 264 -2.65 7.71 3.51
C VAL A 264 -1.74 6.50 3.56
N LEU A 265 -2.26 5.37 4.05
CA LEU A 265 -1.57 4.09 3.96
C LEU A 265 -1.83 3.46 2.59
N TYR A 266 -0.80 3.37 1.76
CA TYR A 266 -0.87 2.65 0.50
C TYR A 266 -0.36 1.22 0.68
N LEU A 267 -1.17 0.26 0.27
CA LEU A 267 -0.81 -1.15 0.11
C LEU A 267 -0.51 -1.36 -1.37
N GLN A 268 0.74 -1.65 -1.72
CA GLN A 268 1.18 -1.59 -3.11
C GLN A 268 1.97 -2.80 -3.59
N THR A 269 1.85 -3.03 -4.89
CA THR A 269 2.58 -4.05 -5.65
C THR A 269 2.88 -3.52 -7.05
N VAL A 270 3.68 -4.25 -7.82
CA VAL A 270 3.90 -4.02 -9.26
C VAL A 270 3.11 -5.06 -10.08
N PRO A 271 2.80 -4.80 -11.36
CA PRO A 271 1.94 -5.69 -12.16
C PRO A 271 2.36 -7.16 -12.15
N GLN A 272 3.66 -7.44 -12.27
CA GLN A 272 4.21 -8.81 -12.30
C GLN A 272 4.02 -9.61 -10.99
N TYR A 273 3.76 -8.94 -9.86
CA TYR A 273 3.60 -9.58 -8.55
C TYR A 273 2.19 -9.45 -7.98
N PHE A 274 1.25 -8.94 -8.77
CA PHE A 274 -0.15 -8.83 -8.36
C PHE A 274 -0.70 -10.20 -7.93
N GLY A 275 -1.14 -10.29 -6.68
CA GLY A 275 -1.67 -11.53 -6.10
C GLY A 275 -0.63 -12.48 -5.50
N THR A 276 0.66 -12.14 -5.56
CA THR A 276 1.74 -12.99 -5.05
C THR A 276 2.11 -12.60 -3.63
N ASN A 277 2.12 -13.56 -2.69
CA ASN A 277 2.57 -13.36 -1.30
C ASN A 277 1.96 -12.13 -0.60
N ILE A 278 0.66 -11.93 -0.80
CA ILE A 278 -0.08 -10.73 -0.38
C ILE A 278 0.06 -10.44 1.11
N HIS A 279 0.15 -11.48 1.95
CA HIS A 279 0.25 -11.36 3.41
C HIS A 279 1.48 -10.60 3.91
N TYR A 280 2.52 -10.42 3.07
CA TYR A 280 3.69 -9.61 3.43
C TYR A 280 3.53 -8.11 3.18
N VAL A 281 2.43 -7.64 2.58
CA VAL A 281 2.28 -6.23 2.18
C VAL A 281 2.46 -5.25 3.33
N ALA A 282 1.98 -5.59 4.54
CA ALA A 282 2.02 -4.73 5.71
C ALA A 282 3.21 -5.00 6.66
N GLU A 283 4.09 -5.96 6.35
CA GLU A 283 5.13 -6.45 7.29
C GLU A 283 6.03 -5.33 7.82
N LYS A 284 6.37 -4.36 6.96
CA LYS A 284 7.25 -3.23 7.28
C LYS A 284 6.52 -1.98 7.78
N LEU A 285 5.23 -2.08 8.13
CA LEU A 285 4.48 -0.92 8.60
C LEU A 285 5.03 -0.36 9.91
N MET A 286 5.48 -1.23 10.82
CA MET A 286 6.03 -0.81 12.12
C MET A 286 7.23 0.14 11.96
N ASP A 287 8.07 -0.09 10.95
CA ASP A 287 9.27 0.71 10.67
C ASP A 287 8.94 2.13 10.18
N GLN A 288 7.69 2.37 9.77
CA GLN A 288 7.22 3.65 9.24
C GLN A 288 6.40 4.45 10.25
N LEU A 289 6.04 3.85 11.39
CA LEU A 289 5.31 4.57 12.41
C LEU A 289 6.25 5.59 13.08
N PRO A 290 5.72 6.75 13.51
CA PRO A 290 6.48 7.70 14.31
C PRO A 290 7.15 6.96 15.46
N SER A 291 8.47 7.01 15.54
CA SER A 291 9.16 6.47 16.69
C SER A 291 8.71 7.31 17.88
N ASN A 292 7.86 6.74 18.72
CA ASN A 292 7.44 7.30 20.00
C ASN A 292 8.63 7.32 20.99
N VAL A 293 9.76 7.91 20.61
CA VAL A 293 10.58 8.64 21.56
C VAL A 293 9.75 9.88 21.83
N PRO A 294 9.05 9.98 22.98
CA PRO A 294 8.17 11.10 23.21
C PRO A 294 9.01 12.37 23.00
N ALA A 295 8.58 13.30 22.16
CA ALA A 295 9.18 14.63 22.11
C ALA A 295 9.23 15.23 23.54
N ASN A 296 8.26 14.84 24.38
CA ASN A 296 8.20 15.08 25.82
C ASN A 296 9.38 14.53 26.62
N LEU A 297 10.02 13.42 26.22
CA LEU A 297 11.20 12.89 26.91
C LEU A 297 12.42 13.76 26.66
N CYS A 298 12.61 14.27 25.43
CA CYS A 298 13.65 15.27 25.17
C CYS A 298 13.30 16.61 25.85
N LEU A 299 12.03 17.03 25.82
CA LEU A 299 11.55 18.24 26.50
C LEU A 299 11.56 18.14 28.03
N LEU A 300 11.60 16.96 28.64
CA LEU A 300 11.78 16.78 30.09
C LEU A 300 13.25 16.68 30.45
N VAL A 301 14.02 15.89 29.69
CA VAL A 301 15.43 15.62 29.99
C VAL A 301 16.28 16.88 29.79
N PHE A 302 15.98 17.72 28.80
CA PHE A 302 16.78 18.92 28.53
C PHE A 302 16.64 19.99 29.62
N PRO A 303 15.43 20.40 30.07
CA PRO A 303 15.27 21.37 31.16
C PRO A 303 15.71 20.83 32.52
N LEU A 304 15.54 19.53 32.78
CA LEU A 304 16.08 18.91 34.00
C LEU A 304 17.61 18.93 34.01
N ALA A 305 18.26 18.61 32.89
CA ALA A 305 19.71 18.66 32.79
C ALA A 305 20.25 20.10 32.93
N VAL A 306 19.61 21.08 32.29
CA VAL A 306 19.98 22.50 32.39
C VAL A 306 19.70 23.05 33.79
N GLY A 307 18.53 22.78 34.35
CA GLY A 307 18.16 23.20 35.70
C GLY A 307 19.06 22.59 36.77
N PHE A 308 19.47 21.33 36.58
CA PHE A 308 20.41 20.66 37.46
C PHE A 308 21.83 21.25 37.35
N GLY A 309 22.30 21.55 36.13
CA GLY A 309 23.57 22.27 35.92
C GLY A 309 23.58 23.64 36.61
N LEU A 310 22.52 24.43 36.41
CA LEU A 310 22.36 25.74 37.05
C LEU A 310 22.26 25.65 38.57
N PHE A 311 21.59 24.62 39.11
CA PHE A 311 21.51 24.40 40.55
C PHE A 311 22.88 24.04 41.15
N VAL A 312 23.63 23.16 40.48
CA VAL A 312 24.99 22.79 40.90
C VAL A 312 25.91 24.01 40.86
N ASP A 313 25.88 24.80 39.79
CA ASP A 313 26.67 26.03 39.65
C ASP A 313 26.26 27.11 40.66
N LEU A 314 24.97 27.25 40.96
CA LEU A 314 24.47 28.21 41.97
C LEU A 314 24.88 27.80 43.39
N VAL A 315 24.68 26.52 43.74
CA VAL A 315 25.01 26.01 45.09
C VAL A 315 26.52 25.99 45.31
N LEU A 316 27.31 25.68 44.29
CA LEU A 316 28.78 25.68 44.38
C LEU A 316 29.39 27.07 44.23
N GLY A 317 28.78 27.96 43.44
CA GLY A 317 29.21 29.35 43.29
C GLY A 317 28.99 30.19 44.55
N ILE A 318 27.97 29.88 45.34
CA ILE A 318 27.75 30.51 46.66
C ILE A 318 28.70 29.92 47.73
N ALA A 319 29.32 28.78 47.45
CA ALA A 319 30.21 28.05 48.36
C ALA A 319 31.66 27.97 47.84
N GLY A 320 32.27 29.11 47.52
CA GLY A 320 33.73 29.25 47.42
C GLY A 320 34.12 30.60 48.01
N GLU A 321 34.96 30.70 49.05
CA GLU A 321 36.23 29.98 49.27
C GLU A 321 36.31 29.32 50.67
N PRO A 322 37.15 28.28 50.94
CA PRO A 322 38.15 27.60 50.09
C PRO A 322 38.00 26.06 50.15
N LEU A 323 37.54 25.40 49.07
CA LEU A 323 37.34 23.93 49.10
C LEU A 323 37.48 23.24 47.73
N ALA A 324 38.45 23.66 46.93
CA ALA A 324 38.69 23.16 45.56
C ALA A 324 38.90 21.62 45.46
N VAL A 325 39.28 20.94 46.55
CA VAL A 325 39.56 19.48 46.53
C VAL A 325 38.33 18.62 46.86
N LYS A 326 37.26 19.16 47.48
CA LYS A 326 36.02 18.37 47.74
C LYS A 326 34.99 18.46 46.62
N VAL A 327 35.06 19.48 45.76
CA VAL A 327 34.08 19.73 44.69
C VAL A 327 34.10 18.65 43.59
N VAL A 328 35.28 18.09 43.30
CA VAL A 328 35.46 17.01 42.32
C VAL A 328 34.79 15.72 42.80
N HIS A 329 34.90 15.40 44.09
CA HIS A 329 34.27 14.20 44.65
C HIS A 329 32.75 14.31 44.68
N VAL A 330 32.20 15.52 44.89
CA VAL A 330 30.74 15.75 44.83
C VAL A 330 30.24 15.65 43.40
N HIS A 331 30.92 16.24 42.42
CA HIS A 331 30.54 16.12 41.01
C HIS A 331 30.57 14.65 40.53
N VAL A 332 31.63 13.90 40.85
CA VAL A 332 31.71 12.48 40.49
C VAL A 332 30.63 11.67 41.21
N ALA A 333 30.36 11.93 42.49
CA ALA A 333 29.29 11.26 43.22
C ALA A 333 27.91 11.57 42.63
N VAL A 334 27.65 12.81 42.22
CA VAL A 334 26.40 13.24 41.61
C VAL A 334 26.22 12.62 40.23
N VAL A 335 27.25 12.62 39.38
CA VAL A 335 27.20 11.95 38.06
C VAL A 335 26.97 10.46 38.23
N VAL A 336 27.64 9.80 39.18
CA VAL A 336 27.44 8.37 39.47
C VAL A 336 26.02 8.10 39.98
N VAL A 337 25.47 8.94 40.87
CA VAL A 337 24.08 8.79 41.34
C VAL A 337 23.08 9.04 40.22
N LEU A 338 23.34 9.99 39.32
CA LEU A 338 22.45 10.27 38.18
C LEU A 338 22.48 9.12 37.15
N VAL A 339 23.66 8.54 36.89
CA VAL A 339 23.81 7.35 36.04
C VAL A 339 23.13 6.14 36.67
N ILE A 340 23.29 5.92 37.98
CA ILE A 340 22.61 4.84 38.71
C ILE A 340 21.10 5.09 38.70
N PHE A 341 20.63 6.32 38.90
CA PHE A 341 19.21 6.66 38.87
C PHE A 341 18.61 6.41 37.48
N VAL A 342 19.31 6.80 36.40
CA VAL A 342 18.87 6.49 35.02
C VAL A 342 18.86 4.99 34.77
N LEU A 343 19.86 4.24 35.24
CA LEU A 343 19.92 2.78 35.06
C LEU A 343 18.88 2.03 35.90
N VAL A 344 18.56 2.50 37.11
CA VAL A 344 17.68 1.83 38.08
C VAL A 344 16.22 2.26 37.92
N VAL A 345 15.96 3.56 37.71
CA VAL A 345 14.60 4.13 37.64
C VAL A 345 14.04 4.08 36.22
N ALA A 346 14.85 4.22 35.17
CA ALA A 346 14.38 4.00 33.80
C ALA A 346 14.25 2.51 33.43
N GLY A 347 14.62 1.60 34.34
CA GLY A 347 14.07 0.25 34.40
C GLY A 347 14.19 -0.63 33.15
N ALA A 348 15.21 -0.47 32.31
CA ALA A 348 15.30 -1.30 31.10
C ALA A 348 16.74 -1.56 30.61
N PRO A 349 17.24 -2.81 30.71
CA PRO A 349 18.45 -3.26 30.00
C PRO A 349 18.36 -3.07 28.47
N THR A 350 17.17 -2.89 27.91
CA THR A 350 16.92 -2.72 26.47
C THR A 350 17.36 -1.34 25.95
N LEU A 351 17.37 -0.29 26.79
CA LEU A 351 17.86 1.04 26.39
C LEU A 351 19.35 1.04 26.02
N LEU A 352 20.15 0.14 26.58
CA LEU A 352 21.60 0.02 26.32
C LEU A 352 21.93 -0.62 24.96
N VAL A 353 20.97 -1.31 24.32
CA VAL A 353 21.23 -2.07 23.08
C VAL A 353 21.00 -1.20 21.82
N GLY A 354 20.19 -0.15 21.93
CA GLY A 354 19.87 0.79 20.84
C GLY A 354 20.89 1.92 20.65
N ARG A 355 20.81 2.63 19.51
CA ARG A 355 21.68 3.78 19.17
C ARG A 355 21.71 4.86 20.27
N LEU A 356 20.58 5.10 20.93
CA LEU A 356 20.47 6.11 21.98
C LEU A 356 21.24 5.72 23.26
N GLY A 357 21.23 4.44 23.66
CA GLY A 357 22.00 3.94 24.80
C GLY A 357 23.50 4.07 24.60
N ARG A 358 23.97 3.82 23.37
CA ARG A 358 25.39 4.04 23.00
C ARG A 358 25.77 5.52 23.06
N LEU A 359 24.90 6.41 22.60
CA LEU A 359 25.10 7.86 22.66
C LEU A 359 25.11 8.38 24.11
N LEU A 360 24.25 7.84 24.97
CA LEU A 360 24.22 8.17 26.38
C LEU A 360 25.51 7.69 27.08
N LEU A 361 25.94 6.46 26.81
CA LEU A 361 27.20 5.92 27.33
C LEU A 361 28.42 6.72 26.83
N LEU A 362 28.41 7.17 25.57
CA LEU A 362 29.44 8.02 25.01
C LEU A 362 29.51 9.37 25.74
N ASN A 363 28.36 10.02 25.96
CA ASN A 363 28.29 11.29 26.67
C ASN A 363 28.74 11.16 28.13
N VAL A 364 28.33 10.10 28.83
CA VAL A 364 28.80 9.81 30.19
C VAL A 364 30.30 9.53 30.19
N GLY A 365 30.80 8.76 29.22
CA GLY A 365 32.22 8.49 29.03
C GLY A 365 33.03 9.76 28.80
N LEU A 366 32.57 10.65 27.93
CA LEU A 366 33.16 11.96 27.65
C LEU A 366 33.19 12.86 28.88
N LEU A 367 32.10 12.92 29.65
CA LEU A 367 32.04 13.68 30.90
C LEU A 367 33.05 13.15 31.93
N LEU A 368 33.12 11.83 32.11
CA LEU A 368 34.09 11.21 33.01
C LEU A 368 35.54 11.41 32.53
N LEU A 369 35.78 11.38 31.21
CA LEU A 369 37.09 11.63 30.62
C LEU A 369 37.51 13.10 30.76
N ALA A 370 36.60 14.04 30.51
CA ALA A 370 36.82 15.48 30.67
C ALA A 370 37.15 15.83 32.13
N THR A 371 36.47 15.20 33.08
CA THR A 371 36.76 15.39 34.51
C THR A 371 38.16 14.88 34.87
N ARG A 372 38.61 13.77 34.27
CA ARG A 372 39.99 13.26 34.45
C ARG A 372 41.05 14.12 33.75
N LEU A 373 40.74 14.68 32.58
CA LEU A 373 41.62 15.58 31.83
C LEU A 373 41.83 16.91 32.58
N LEU A 374 40.80 17.41 33.27
CA LEU A 374 40.90 18.60 34.14
C LEU A 374 41.72 18.36 35.43
N LEU A 375 41.98 17.09 35.79
CA LEU A 375 42.75 16.70 36.96
C LEU A 375 44.22 16.34 36.65
N LEU A 376 44.59 16.27 35.36
CA LEU A 376 45.98 16.04 34.95
C LEU A 376 46.75 17.38 34.93
N PRO A 377 48.00 17.42 35.40
CA PRO A 377 48.87 18.59 35.25
C PRO A 377 49.01 18.96 33.77
N PRO A 378 49.41 20.20 33.43
CA PRO A 378 49.43 20.71 32.06
C PRO A 378 50.55 20.05 31.26
N LEU A 379 50.30 18.82 30.81
CA LEU A 379 51.14 18.04 29.91
C LEU A 379 50.36 17.59 28.66
N LEU A 380 49.10 18.01 28.52
CA LEU A 380 48.31 17.74 27.32
C LEU A 380 48.57 18.80 26.23
N PRO A 381 48.53 18.38 24.96
CA PRO A 381 48.71 19.29 23.83
C PRO A 381 47.57 20.31 23.72
N PRO A 382 47.72 21.33 22.86
CA PRO A 382 46.78 22.45 22.75
C PRO A 382 45.32 21.99 22.54
N PRO A 383 44.33 22.80 22.94
CA PRO A 383 42.89 22.45 22.89
C PRO A 383 42.38 21.95 21.53
N LEU A 384 43.04 22.34 20.44
CA LEU A 384 42.74 21.88 19.08
C LEU A 384 43.06 20.39 18.86
N GLU A 385 44.16 19.88 19.41
CA GLU A 385 44.54 18.47 19.27
C GLU A 385 43.64 17.56 20.11
N LEU A 386 43.16 18.05 21.26
CA LEU A 386 42.16 17.34 22.06
C LEU A 386 40.82 17.27 21.33
N LEU A 387 40.40 18.35 20.68
CA LEU A 387 39.17 18.37 19.88
C LEU A 387 39.25 17.41 18.68
N GLU A 388 40.39 17.38 17.97
CA GLU A 388 40.62 16.42 16.88
C GLU A 388 40.61 14.97 17.38
N PHE A 389 41.20 14.69 18.54
CA PHE A 389 41.15 13.37 19.16
C PHE A 389 39.71 12.94 19.50
N LEU A 390 38.90 13.84 20.06
CA LEU A 390 37.51 13.57 20.39
C LEU A 390 36.65 13.35 19.13
N LEU A 391 36.88 14.13 18.07
CA LEU A 391 36.19 13.95 16.79
C LEU A 391 36.58 12.62 16.12
N ALA A 392 37.86 12.24 16.14
CA ALA A 392 38.32 10.95 15.64
C ALA A 392 37.73 9.77 16.43
N LEU A 393 37.53 9.94 17.74
CA LEU A 393 36.89 8.93 18.59
C LEU A 393 35.40 8.77 18.26
N VAL A 394 34.71 9.87 17.93
CA VAL A 394 33.31 9.85 17.47
C VAL A 394 33.20 9.13 16.13
N ASP A 395 34.12 9.38 15.18
CA ASP A 395 34.15 8.70 13.87
C ASP A 395 34.36 7.17 13.98
N VAL A 396 35.14 6.72 14.97
CA VAL A 396 35.37 5.28 15.22
C VAL A 396 34.15 4.61 15.87
N LEU A 397 33.42 5.34 16.72
CA LEU A 397 32.34 4.78 17.53
C LEU A 397 30.95 4.88 16.86
N VAL A 398 30.79 5.76 15.88
CA VAL A 398 29.56 5.94 15.12
C VAL A 398 29.89 5.94 13.62
N PRO A 399 29.70 4.82 12.89
CA PRO A 399 29.96 4.79 11.47
C PRO A 399 28.93 5.67 10.75
N HIS A 400 29.36 6.85 10.30
CA HIS A 400 28.57 7.77 9.50
C HIS A 400 28.76 7.51 8.00
N ASP A 401 27.68 7.66 7.23
CA ASP A 401 27.77 7.81 5.78
C ASP A 401 28.29 9.22 5.45
N LEU A 402 29.60 9.30 5.21
CA LEU A 402 30.34 10.54 4.97
C LEU A 402 29.84 11.35 3.75
N ALA A 403 29.04 10.76 2.85
CA ALA A 403 28.53 11.44 1.67
C ALA A 403 27.55 12.58 2.03
N SER A 404 26.79 12.41 3.12
CA SER A 404 25.73 13.35 3.50
C SER A 404 26.24 14.59 4.26
N ALA A 405 27.31 14.44 5.06
CA ALA A 405 27.88 15.54 5.85
C ALA A 405 28.72 16.51 5.01
N LYS A 406 29.28 16.05 3.89
CA LYS A 406 30.15 16.86 3.01
C LYS A 406 29.39 17.98 2.30
N ALA A 407 28.08 17.80 2.07
CA ALA A 407 27.20 18.80 1.47
C ALA A 407 26.79 19.91 2.46
N LEU A 408 26.75 19.61 3.76
CA LEU A 408 26.29 20.56 4.79
C LEU A 408 27.39 21.53 5.26
N LEU A 409 28.66 21.13 5.18
CA LEU A 409 29.78 21.88 5.77
C LEU A 409 30.58 22.76 4.80
N ASN A 410 30.29 22.74 3.49
CA ASN A 410 30.92 23.53 2.42
C ASN A 410 32.36 24.03 2.73
N LEU A 411 33.28 23.09 3.00
CA LEU A 411 34.70 23.38 3.25
C LEU A 411 35.47 23.61 1.94
N GLY A 412 34.96 24.51 1.10
CA GLY A 412 35.62 24.97 -0.11
C GLY A 412 36.70 26.00 0.21
N GLN A 413 37.96 25.56 0.09
CA GLN A 413 39.21 26.35 0.06
C GLN A 413 39.41 27.43 1.15
N ALA A 414 40.06 27.04 2.24
CA ALA A 414 40.68 27.98 3.16
C ALA A 414 41.91 28.64 2.50
N GLN A 415 41.84 29.96 2.24
CA GLN A 415 43.03 30.79 2.07
C GLN A 415 43.58 31.20 3.45
N PRO A 416 44.89 31.13 3.69
CA PRO A 416 45.46 31.55 4.96
C PRO A 416 45.42 33.09 5.06
N HIS A 417 44.80 33.61 6.12
CA HIS A 417 44.98 35.00 6.54
C HIS A 417 45.80 35.04 7.84
N ALA A 418 46.72 35.99 7.90
CA ALA A 418 47.65 36.16 9.01
C ALA A 418 46.91 36.66 10.27
N ARG A 419 47.23 36.05 11.43
CA ARG A 419 46.93 36.55 12.79
C ARG A 419 47.52 37.96 12.92
N PRO A 420 46.71 39.03 13.09
CA PRO A 420 46.13 39.36 14.39
C PRO A 420 44.82 40.18 14.31
N GLN A 421 43.64 39.57 14.37
CA GLN A 421 42.35 40.31 14.49
C GLN A 421 41.29 39.61 15.35
N LEU A 422 41.67 38.65 16.21
CA LEU A 422 40.71 37.93 17.07
C LEU A 422 40.61 38.47 18.51
N ASP A 423 41.31 39.56 18.84
CA ASP A 423 41.31 40.16 20.19
C ASP A 423 40.27 41.30 20.37
N GLN A 424 39.31 41.42 19.46
CA GLN A 424 38.20 42.38 19.60
C GLN A 424 36.86 41.72 19.27
N LEU A 425 36.42 40.77 20.10
CA LEU A 425 34.99 40.53 20.24
C LEU A 425 34.49 41.39 21.40
N ASP A 426 33.75 42.44 21.03
CA ASP A 426 33.21 43.44 21.94
C ASP A 426 32.10 42.86 22.82
N ARG A 427 32.09 43.26 24.09
CA ARG A 427 31.24 42.73 25.17
C ARG A 427 29.74 42.82 24.84
N ALA A 428 29.37 43.79 23.99
CA ALA A 428 28.01 44.02 23.53
C ALA A 428 27.43 42.88 22.66
N ALA A 429 28.27 42.14 21.92
CA ALA A 429 27.79 41.02 21.10
C ALA A 429 27.40 39.81 21.95
N LEU A 430 28.09 39.59 23.08
CA LEU A 430 27.76 38.52 24.02
C LEU A 430 26.46 38.82 24.79
N ASP A 431 26.23 40.09 25.14
CA ASP A 431 25.01 40.51 25.84
C ASP A 431 23.74 40.36 24.99
N VAL A 432 23.83 40.55 23.66
CA VAL A 432 22.71 40.36 22.73
C VAL A 432 22.33 38.88 22.58
N VAL A 433 23.32 37.98 22.56
CA VAL A 433 23.07 36.53 22.51
C VAL A 433 22.45 36.02 23.81
N LEU A 434 22.90 36.54 24.96
CA LEU A 434 22.30 36.20 26.26
C LEU A 434 20.85 36.70 26.39
N PHE A 435 20.55 37.89 25.86
CA PHE A 435 19.22 38.49 25.93
C PHE A 435 18.20 37.77 25.04
N LEU A 436 18.62 37.27 23.86
CA LEU A 436 17.76 36.49 22.96
C LEU A 436 17.42 35.10 23.52
N PHE A 437 18.37 34.46 24.22
CA PHE A 437 18.15 33.15 24.86
C PHE A 437 17.29 33.22 26.14
N LEU A 438 17.46 34.25 26.96
CA LEU A 438 16.67 34.41 28.19
C LEU A 438 15.27 35.01 27.95
N GLY A 439 15.12 35.87 26.94
CA GLY A 439 13.84 36.52 26.63
C GLY A 439 12.80 35.58 26.01
N THR A 440 13.22 34.60 25.23
CA THR A 440 12.31 33.65 24.55
C THR A 440 11.81 32.54 25.48
N GLY A 441 12.61 32.15 26.49
CA GLY A 441 12.21 31.14 27.47
C GLY A 441 11.14 31.60 28.46
N ILE A 442 11.10 32.89 28.81
CA ILE A 442 10.13 33.44 29.79
C ILE A 442 8.76 33.66 29.15
N ALA A 443 8.69 33.98 27.86
CA ALA A 443 7.42 34.15 27.15
C ALA A 443 6.64 32.83 26.99
N ALA A 444 7.34 31.68 26.92
CA ALA A 444 6.72 30.36 26.84
C ALA A 444 6.20 29.83 28.20
N LEU A 445 6.66 30.40 29.32
CA LEU A 445 6.31 29.98 30.68
C LEU A 445 5.16 30.78 31.31
N LEU A 446 4.74 31.89 30.69
CA LEU A 446 3.69 32.79 31.22
C LEU A 446 2.50 32.95 30.27
N GLY A 447 2.40 32.11 29.24
CA GLY A 447 1.36 32.19 28.20
C GLY A 447 0.63 30.88 27.93
N GLY A 448 0.37 30.07 28.96
CA GLY A 448 -0.42 28.84 28.91
C GLY A 448 -1.20 28.61 30.18
#